data_AF-A0A936CGR6-F1
#
_entry.id   AF-A0A936CGR6-F1
#
_cell.length_a   1.000
_cell.length_b   1.000
_cell.length_c   1.000
_cell.angle_alpha   90.00
_cell.angle_beta   90.00
_cell.angle_gamma   90.00
#
_symmetry.space_group_name_H-M   'P 1'
#
loop_
_entity.id
_entity.type
_entity.pdbx_description
1 polymer ?
#
loop_
_entity_poly.entity_id
_entity_poly.type
_entity_poly.pdbx_seq_one_letter_code
_entity_poly.pdbx_strand_id
1 'polypeptide(L)'
;MRLTKSFEEASPSTQAWWSCSGLVYFLGVGRPTIAVKIGMLAISKGNSLQTALARRLSSIQSSNNELVYVLGLVHFTEGKHPTKDAEDLERSLHLEFAHLARFEVNTRGAEWFNADPELLAKVQEQSRPHTEFGMPHAIGTLARVHTSEA
;
A
#
# COMPACT_ATOMS: atom_id res chain seq x y z
N MET A 1 7.09 14.43 -9.18
CA MET A 1 6.29 13.34 -9.78
C MET A 1 5.64 13.85 -11.08
N ARG A 2 5.52 13.06 -12.16
CA ARG A 2 4.91 13.53 -13.43
C ARG A 2 3.39 13.67 -13.29
N LEU A 3 2.79 14.60 -14.05
CA LEU A 3 1.33 14.70 -14.17
C LEU A 3 0.77 13.45 -14.85
N THR A 4 -0.28 12.87 -14.28
CA THR A 4 -1.03 11.77 -14.91
C THR A 4 -1.88 12.34 -16.05
N LYS A 5 -1.93 11.62 -17.17
CA LYS A 5 -2.82 11.96 -18.30
C LYS A 5 -4.29 11.85 -17.88
N SER A 6 -5.20 12.47 -18.62
CA SER A 6 -6.62 12.18 -18.42
C SER A 6 -6.95 10.73 -18.81
N PHE A 7 -8.12 10.24 -18.40
CA PHE A 7 -8.60 8.91 -18.77
C PHE A 7 -8.65 8.72 -20.28
N GLU A 8 -9.21 9.71 -20.98
CA GLU A 8 -9.45 9.69 -22.42
C GLU A 8 -8.14 9.73 -23.23
N GLU A 9 -7.09 10.33 -22.68
CA GLU A 9 -5.77 10.43 -23.32
C GLU A 9 -4.87 9.22 -23.06
N ALA A 10 -5.29 8.32 -22.17
CA ALA A 10 -4.52 7.14 -21.80
C ALA A 10 -4.71 6.01 -22.81
N SER A 11 -3.71 5.12 -22.88
CA SER A 11 -3.79 3.94 -23.75
C SER A 11 -4.92 3.00 -23.31
N PRO A 12 -5.49 2.16 -24.20
CA PRO A 12 -6.56 1.23 -23.83
C PRO A 12 -6.19 0.30 -22.66
N SER A 13 -4.93 -0.12 -22.57
CA SER A 13 -4.46 -0.95 -21.45
C SER A 13 -4.43 -0.16 -20.13
N THR A 14 -4.01 1.11 -20.15
CA THR A 14 -4.08 2.01 -18.98
C THR A 14 -5.51 2.26 -18.56
N GLN A 15 -6.42 2.51 -19.50
CA GLN A 15 -7.85 2.69 -19.20
C GLN A 15 -8.44 1.44 -18.54
N ALA A 16 -8.14 0.25 -19.07
CA ALA A 16 -8.58 -1.01 -18.49
C ALA A 16 -8.02 -1.24 -17.07
N TRP A 17 -6.77 -0.86 -16.85
CA TRP A 17 -6.11 -0.93 -15.55
C TRP A 17 -6.72 0.07 -14.55
N TRP A 18 -6.96 1.32 -14.96
CA TRP A 18 -7.62 2.35 -14.14
C TRP A 18 -9.04 1.98 -13.73
N SER A 19 -9.69 1.11 -14.51
CA SER A 19 -11.05 0.61 -14.23
C SER A 19 -11.08 -0.56 -13.24
N CYS A 20 -9.93 -1.08 -12.80
CA CYS A 20 -9.86 -2.09 -11.76
C CYS A 20 -10.05 -1.47 -10.36
N SER A 21 -10.36 -2.28 -9.36
CA SER A 21 -10.31 -1.84 -7.96
C SER A 21 -8.88 -1.46 -7.58
N GLY A 22 -8.71 -0.35 -6.87
CA GLY A 22 -7.42 0.14 -6.39
C GLY A 22 -7.27 -0.08 -4.89
N LEU A 23 -6.04 -0.21 -4.41
CA LEU A 23 -5.76 -0.28 -2.98
C LEU A 23 -4.51 0.55 -2.69
N VAL A 24 -4.64 1.53 -1.80
CA VAL A 24 -3.50 2.19 -1.16
C VAL A 24 -3.18 1.43 0.13
N TYR A 25 -1.90 1.13 0.36
CA TYR A 25 -1.43 0.45 1.55
C TYR A 25 -0.34 1.26 2.25
N PHE A 26 -0.36 1.18 3.57
CA PHE A 26 0.65 1.74 4.46
C PHE A 26 1.35 0.61 5.19
N LEU A 27 2.67 0.48 4.98
CA LEU A 27 3.46 -0.57 5.63
C LEU A 27 4.48 0.03 6.58
N GLY A 28 4.65 -0.57 7.75
CA GLY A 28 5.64 -0.18 8.74
C GLY A 28 6.81 -1.16 8.79
N VAL A 29 8.00 -0.65 9.11
CA VAL A 29 9.18 -1.44 9.52
C VAL A 29 9.75 -0.89 10.83
N GLY A 30 10.50 -1.71 11.56
CA GLY A 30 11.00 -1.42 12.90
C GLY A 30 9.96 -1.56 14.02
N ARG A 31 10.45 -1.75 15.24
CA ARG A 31 9.67 -1.69 16.49
C ARG A 31 10.42 -0.84 17.53
N PRO A 32 9.94 0.39 17.86
CA PRO A 32 8.77 1.08 17.30
C PRO A 32 8.93 1.34 15.79
N THR A 33 7.83 1.64 15.08
CA THR A 33 7.88 1.90 13.63
C THR A 33 8.83 3.05 13.33
N ILE A 34 9.84 2.80 12.50
CA ILE A 34 10.88 3.78 12.12
C ILE A 34 10.72 4.28 10.67
N ALA A 35 10.01 3.51 9.85
CA ALA A 35 9.74 3.87 8.47
C ALA A 35 8.34 3.41 8.06
N VAL A 36 7.73 4.22 7.20
CA VAL A 36 6.45 3.92 6.57
C VAL A 36 6.63 3.87 5.07
N LYS A 37 6.16 2.80 4.44
CA LYS A 37 6.01 2.70 2.99
C LYS A 37 4.60 3.10 2.62
N ILE A 38 4.46 4.03 1.67
CA ILE A 38 3.19 4.36 1.05
C ILE A 38 3.24 3.83 -0.39
N GLY A 39 2.28 3.00 -0.75
CA GLY A 39 2.19 2.51 -2.13
C GLY A 39 0.79 2.08 -2.48
N MET A 40 0.60 1.78 -3.75
CA MET A 40 -0.68 1.33 -4.28
C MET A 40 -0.54 0.05 -5.10
N LEU A 41 -1.65 -0.64 -5.30
CA LEU A 41 -1.78 -1.74 -6.25
C LEU A 41 -3.17 -1.76 -6.88
N ALA A 42 -3.24 -2.20 -8.13
CA ALA A 42 -4.50 -2.54 -8.78
C ALA A 42 -4.85 -4.01 -8.53
N ILE A 43 -6.12 -4.28 -8.26
CA ILE A 43 -6.66 -5.62 -8.08
C ILE A 43 -7.22 -6.06 -9.45
N SER A 44 -6.35 -6.70 -10.23
CA SER A 44 -6.69 -7.15 -11.58
C SER A 44 -7.79 -8.21 -11.56
N LYS A 45 -8.63 -8.22 -12.62
CA LYS A 45 -9.72 -9.20 -12.81
C LYS A 45 -9.26 -10.63 -12.48
N GLY A 46 -10.06 -11.32 -11.67
CA GLY A 46 -9.81 -12.70 -11.25
C GLY A 46 -8.93 -12.86 -10.01
N ASN A 47 -8.36 -11.79 -9.46
CA ASN A 47 -7.69 -11.84 -8.15
C ASN A 47 -8.63 -11.31 -7.06
N SER A 48 -8.64 -11.96 -5.90
CA SER A 48 -9.20 -11.36 -4.69
C SER A 48 -8.26 -10.29 -4.14
N LEU A 49 -8.81 -9.38 -3.34
CA LEU A 49 -8.03 -8.40 -2.57
C LEU A 49 -6.93 -9.10 -1.76
N GLN A 50 -7.26 -10.19 -1.09
CA GLN A 50 -6.36 -10.92 -0.21
C GLN A 50 -5.18 -11.52 -1.00
N THR A 51 -5.46 -12.16 -2.13
CA THR A 51 -4.41 -12.73 -2.98
C THR A 51 -3.51 -11.64 -3.57
N ALA A 52 -4.08 -10.51 -4.02
CA ALA A 52 -3.32 -9.40 -4.59
C ALA A 52 -2.40 -8.75 -3.54
N LEU A 53 -2.93 -8.45 -2.36
CA LEU A 53 -2.16 -7.85 -1.27
C LEU A 53 -1.12 -8.85 -0.72
N ALA A 54 -1.46 -10.13 -0.60
CA ALA A 54 -0.52 -11.15 -0.14
C ALA A 54 0.70 -11.27 -1.06
N ARG A 55 0.48 -11.32 -2.37
CA ARG A 55 1.57 -11.33 -3.36
C ARG A 55 2.44 -10.08 -3.26
N ARG A 56 1.83 -8.91 -3.09
CA ARG A 56 2.56 -7.63 -2.96
C ARG A 56 3.42 -7.61 -1.70
N LEU A 57 2.84 -7.96 -0.56
CA LEU A 57 3.53 -8.03 0.72
C LEU A 57 4.68 -9.05 0.71
N SER A 58 4.49 -10.24 0.12
CA SER A 58 5.57 -11.23 -0.05
C SER A 58 6.73 -10.68 -0.88
N SER A 59 6.43 -10.00 -1.99
CA SER A 59 7.46 -9.38 -2.84
C SER A 59 8.22 -8.26 -2.13
N ILE A 60 7.55 -7.50 -1.26
CA ILE A 60 8.20 -6.45 -0.47
C ILE A 60 9.05 -7.11 0.63
N GLN A 61 8.51 -8.07 1.37
CA GLN A 61 9.20 -8.76 2.45
C GLN A 61 10.46 -9.49 1.97
N SER A 62 10.44 -10.13 0.80
CA SER A 62 11.61 -10.83 0.26
C SER A 62 12.79 -9.91 -0.04
N SER A 63 12.54 -8.61 -0.15
CA SER A 63 13.56 -7.57 -0.38
C SER A 63 13.88 -6.76 0.87
N ASN A 64 13.30 -7.10 2.02
CA ASN A 64 13.52 -6.41 3.30
C ASN A 64 14.09 -7.38 4.35
N ASN A 65 15.13 -6.93 5.05
CA ASN A 65 15.73 -7.68 6.16
C ASN A 65 14.95 -7.52 7.47
N GLU A 66 14.03 -6.56 7.54
CA GLU A 66 13.10 -6.38 8.65
C GLU A 66 11.71 -6.87 8.27
N LEU A 67 10.94 -7.30 9.28
CA LEU A 67 9.55 -7.65 9.10
C LEU A 67 8.73 -6.42 8.70
N VAL A 68 7.91 -6.59 7.67
CA VAL A 68 7.01 -5.56 7.15
C VAL A 68 5.61 -5.81 7.70
N TYR A 69 5.03 -4.77 8.31
CA TYR A 69 3.72 -4.83 8.96
C TYR A 69 2.71 -3.96 8.22
N VAL A 70 1.46 -4.38 8.12
CA VAL A 70 0.38 -3.55 7.57
C VAL A 70 -0.11 -2.59 8.65
N LEU A 71 0.07 -1.29 8.43
CA LEU A 71 -0.42 -0.23 9.31
C LEU A 71 -1.85 0.17 8.95
N GLY A 72 -2.19 0.15 7.67
CA GLY A 72 -3.48 0.62 7.20
C GLY A 72 -3.70 0.37 5.71
N LEU A 73 -4.97 0.27 5.30
CA LEU A 73 -5.38 0.06 3.92
C LEU A 73 -6.54 1.00 3.54
N VAL A 74 -6.54 1.49 2.30
CA VAL A 74 -7.64 2.26 1.70
C VAL A 74 -8.05 1.58 0.41
N HIS A 75 -9.26 1.03 0.37
CA HIS A 75 -9.74 0.22 -0.75
C HIS A 75 -10.71 1.03 -1.62
N PHE A 76 -10.36 1.17 -2.90
CA PHE A 76 -11.11 1.90 -3.91
C PHE A 76 -11.85 0.90 -4.79
N THR A 77 -13.14 0.72 -4.53
CA THR A 77 -14.03 -0.13 -5.32
C THR A 77 -15.14 0.63 -6.04
N GLU A 78 -15.34 1.89 -5.66
CA GLU A 78 -16.39 2.77 -6.17
C GLU A 78 -15.80 3.84 -7.08
N GLY A 79 -16.65 4.51 -7.85
CA GLY A 79 -16.24 5.55 -8.79
C GLY A 79 -16.02 5.05 -10.22
N LYS A 80 -15.61 5.95 -11.11
CA LYS A 80 -15.40 5.64 -12.54
C LYS A 80 -14.06 4.95 -12.80
N HIS A 81 -13.03 5.34 -12.05
CA HIS A 81 -11.64 4.89 -12.27
C HIS A 81 -10.96 4.58 -10.93
N PRO A 82 -11.38 3.54 -10.19
CA PRO A 82 -10.99 3.37 -8.79
C PRO A 82 -9.46 3.21 -8.58
N THR A 83 -8.77 2.55 -9.52
CA THR A 83 -7.31 2.45 -9.47
C THR A 83 -6.63 3.79 -9.74
N LYS A 84 -7.22 4.64 -10.59
CA LYS A 84 -6.72 6.01 -10.80
C LYS A 84 -6.92 6.86 -9.55
N ASP A 85 -8.06 6.72 -8.87
CA ASP A 85 -8.32 7.43 -7.62
C ASP A 85 -7.32 7.01 -6.53
N ALA A 86 -6.97 5.72 -6.47
CA ALA A 86 -5.91 5.20 -5.61
C ALA A 86 -4.52 5.75 -5.98
N GLU A 87 -4.19 5.85 -7.28
CA GLU A 87 -2.95 6.47 -7.79
C GLU A 87 -2.86 7.94 -7.39
N ASP A 88 -3.96 8.67 -7.53
CA ASP A 88 -4.02 10.09 -7.24
C ASP A 88 -3.88 10.35 -5.74
N LEU A 89 -4.47 9.51 -4.87
CA LEU A 89 -4.27 9.56 -3.42
C LEU A 89 -2.83 9.22 -3.02
N GLU A 90 -2.25 8.14 -3.56
CA GLU A 90 -0.87 7.76 -3.26
C GLU A 90 0.09 8.90 -3.62
N ARG A 91 -0.10 9.50 -4.79
CA ARG A 91 0.67 10.66 -5.24
C ARG A 91 0.48 11.88 -4.34
N SER A 92 -0.75 12.19 -3.92
CA SER A 92 -0.97 13.34 -3.02
C SER A 92 -0.27 13.13 -1.68
N LEU A 93 -0.30 11.91 -1.13
CA LEU A 93 0.39 11.57 0.11
C LEU A 93 1.91 11.67 -0.04
N HIS A 94 2.47 11.21 -1.17
CA HIS A 94 3.91 11.36 -1.43
C HIS A 94 4.35 12.82 -1.54
N LEU A 95 3.49 13.69 -2.09
CA LEU A 95 3.75 15.13 -2.16
C LEU A 95 3.60 15.79 -0.79
N GLU A 96 2.55 15.44 -0.04
CA GLU A 96 2.25 15.94 1.31
C GLU A 96 3.39 15.61 2.28
N PHE A 97 3.93 14.39 2.22
CA PHE A 97 5.00 13.92 3.11
C PHE A 97 6.39 13.89 2.46
N ALA A 98 6.59 14.64 1.37
CA ALA A 98 7.87 14.64 0.66
C ALA A 98 9.07 15.05 1.55
N HIS A 99 8.85 15.90 2.55
CA HIS A 99 9.86 16.30 3.55
C HIS A 99 10.25 15.17 4.50
N LEU A 100 9.44 14.11 4.61
CA LEU A 100 9.74 12.90 5.39
C LEU A 100 10.40 11.80 4.55
N ALA A 101 10.59 12.00 3.25
CA ALA A 101 11.14 10.98 2.36
C ALA A 101 12.55 10.55 2.82
N ARG A 102 12.78 9.23 2.87
CA ARG A 102 14.07 8.66 3.31
C ARG A 102 15.10 8.58 2.19
N PHE A 103 14.64 8.66 0.95
CA PHE A 103 15.45 8.49 -0.25
C PHE A 103 15.12 9.57 -1.26
N GLU A 104 16.07 9.87 -2.13
CA GLU A 104 15.88 10.87 -3.19
C GLU A 104 14.77 10.45 -4.17
N VAL A 105 14.11 11.45 -4.74
CA VAL A 105 13.05 11.25 -5.73
C VAL A 105 13.60 10.48 -6.93
N ASN A 106 12.80 9.54 -7.45
CA ASN A 106 13.15 8.62 -8.56
C ASN A 106 14.18 7.53 -8.22
N THR A 107 14.52 7.33 -6.95
CA THR A 107 15.33 6.17 -6.53
C THR A 107 14.46 4.97 -6.16
N ARG A 108 15.04 3.77 -6.21
CA ARG A 108 14.41 2.59 -5.61
C ARG A 108 14.32 2.82 -4.11
N GLY A 109 13.09 2.92 -3.61
CA GLY A 109 12.84 3.20 -2.21
C GLY A 109 12.28 4.60 -1.93
N ALA A 110 12.12 5.47 -2.94
CA ALA A 110 11.48 6.78 -2.79
C ALA A 110 10.05 6.72 -2.18
N GLU A 111 9.44 5.53 -2.17
CA GLU A 111 8.16 5.24 -1.53
C GLU A 111 8.25 5.06 0.01
N TRP A 112 9.43 5.25 0.62
CA TRP A 112 9.66 5.10 2.06
C TRP A 112 9.89 6.46 2.73
N PHE A 113 9.21 6.64 3.87
CA PHE A 113 9.17 7.87 4.66
C PHE A 113 9.61 7.56 6.10
N ASN A 114 10.15 8.56 6.79
CA ASN A 114 10.38 8.47 8.24
C ASN A 114 9.03 8.38 8.95
N ALA A 115 8.98 7.57 10.01
CA ALA A 115 7.78 7.39 10.82
C ALA A 115 7.56 8.58 11.77
N ASP A 116 7.16 9.72 11.20
CA ASP A 116 6.80 10.91 11.96
C ASP A 116 5.38 10.78 12.56
N PRO A 117 5.12 11.33 13.77
CA PRO A 117 3.79 11.36 14.36
C PRO A 117 2.69 11.89 13.43
N GLU A 118 2.97 12.89 12.59
CA GLU A 118 1.97 13.45 11.67
C GLU A 118 1.54 12.43 10.60
N LEU A 119 2.50 11.68 10.05
CA LEU A 119 2.23 10.65 9.06
C LEU A 119 1.49 9.48 9.68
N LEU A 120 1.89 9.05 10.88
CA LEU A 120 1.22 7.96 11.59
C LEU A 120 -0.24 8.32 11.94
N ALA A 121 -0.48 9.56 12.36
CA ALA A 121 -1.83 10.05 12.60
C ALA A 121 -2.68 10.07 11.32
N LYS A 122 -2.11 10.53 10.20
CA LYS A 122 -2.77 10.53 8.89
C LYS A 122 -3.16 9.12 8.44
N VAL A 123 -2.25 8.15 8.60
CA VAL A 123 -2.53 6.73 8.30
C VAL A 123 -3.70 6.24 9.14
N GLN A 124 -3.70 6.50 10.44
CA GLN A 124 -4.77 6.07 11.34
C GLN A 124 -6.13 6.72 10.99
N GLU A 125 -6.14 7.98 10.59
CA GLU A 125 -7.36 8.71 10.22
C GLU A 125 -7.98 8.20 8.91
N GLN A 126 -7.16 7.99 7.88
CA GLN A 126 -7.65 7.77 6.52
C GLN A 126 -7.80 6.30 6.13
N SER A 127 -7.30 5.38 6.95
CA SER A 127 -7.24 3.96 6.59
C SER A 127 -8.09 3.07 7.48
N ARG A 128 -8.29 1.84 7.02
CA ARG A 128 -8.91 0.75 7.77
C ARG A 128 -7.85 -0.27 8.18
N PRO A 129 -7.98 -0.91 9.35
CA PRO A 129 -7.05 -1.93 9.81
C PRO A 129 -7.09 -3.17 8.90
N HIS A 130 -5.98 -3.88 8.81
CA HIS A 130 -5.84 -5.07 7.98
C HIS A 130 -6.85 -6.20 8.33
N THR A 131 -7.32 -6.25 9.58
CA THR A 131 -8.29 -7.24 10.06
C THR A 131 -9.65 -7.11 9.38
N GLU A 132 -10.09 -5.89 9.02
CA GLU A 132 -11.34 -5.66 8.29
C GLU A 132 -11.32 -6.28 6.89
N PHE A 133 -10.13 -6.51 6.33
CA PHE A 133 -9.95 -7.14 5.02
C PHE A 133 -9.60 -8.63 5.10
N GLY A 134 -9.61 -9.21 6.31
CA GLY A 134 -9.23 -10.60 6.55
C GLY A 134 -7.74 -10.87 6.31
N MET A 135 -6.88 -9.87 6.50
CA MET A 135 -5.44 -9.97 6.24
C MET A 135 -4.65 -10.13 7.53
N PRO A 136 -3.53 -10.88 7.52
CA PRO A 136 -2.61 -10.90 8.66
C PRO A 136 -1.87 -9.57 8.79
N HIS A 137 -1.41 -9.28 10.00
CA HIS A 137 -0.62 -8.07 10.29
C HIS A 137 0.72 -8.05 9.56
N ALA A 138 1.34 -9.22 9.32
CA ALA A 138 2.57 -9.40 8.55
C ALA A 138 2.58 -10.77 7.88
N ILE A 139 3.27 -10.89 6.74
CA ILE A 139 3.39 -12.16 5.98
C ILE A 139 4.61 -12.97 6.40
N GLY A 140 5.66 -12.33 6.95
CA GLY A 140 6.84 -13.03 7.45
C GLY A 140 6.61 -13.86 8.72
N THR A 141 5.42 -13.77 9.32
CA THR A 141 5.05 -14.61 10.47
C THR A 141 4.53 -15.94 9.94
N LEU A 142 5.36 -16.99 9.98
CA LEU A 142 4.86 -18.37 9.89
C LEU A 142 3.75 -18.50 10.93
N ALA A 143 2.55 -18.88 10.50
CA ALA A 143 1.41 -19.09 11.39
C ALA A 143 1.89 -19.94 12.57
N ARG A 144 1.82 -19.40 13.80
CA ARG A 144 1.89 -20.23 15.00
C ARG A 144 0.65 -21.10 14.94
N VAL A 145 0.80 -22.30 14.40
CA VAL A 145 -0.17 -23.38 14.59
C VAL A 145 -0.37 -23.47 16.09
N HIS A 146 -1.56 -23.06 16.57
CA HIS A 146 -1.99 -23.43 17.90
C HIS A 146 -2.11 -24.94 17.90
N THR A 147 -1.05 -25.64 18.30
CA THR A 147 -1.19 -26.97 18.88
C THR A 147 -1.91 -26.75 20.19
N SER A 148 -3.24 -26.87 20.17
CA SER A 148 -3.99 -27.20 21.37
C SER A 148 -3.51 -28.57 21.81
N GLU A 149 -2.65 -28.60 22.83
CA GLU A 149 -2.42 -29.83 23.59
C GLU A 149 -3.74 -30.21 24.26
N ALA A 150 -4.19 -31.43 23.99
CA ALA A 150 -5.18 -32.16 24.76
C ALA A 150 -4.49 -33.39 25.34
#